data_AF-A0A7S2JIT9-F1
#
_entry.id   AF-A0A7S2JIT9-F1
#
_cell.length_a   1.000
_cell.length_b   1.000
_cell.length_c   1.000
_cell.angle_alpha   90.00
_cell.angle_beta   90.00
_cell.angle_gamma   90.00
#
_symmetry.space_group_name_H-M   'P 1'
#
loop_
_entity.id
_entity.type
_entity.pdbx_description
1 polymer ?
#
loop_
_entity_poly.entity_id
_entity_poly.type
_entity_poly.pdbx_seq_one_letter_code
_entity_poly.pdbx_strand_id
1 'polypeptide(L)'
;MAARESHACGLNWLFTPCVAVPHDLRWGRTYEGFSEDVSIVGSLGAAEVIGVQSQAFPMAACAKHWVGDGGTSYGTGTDLFFFTGAPTGVLDQGDAVMDEAALRRDHVAAYLPLFDAGCLTVMASYSSWNGGKLHVNKYLLTHLLKEELGFDGLVVSDYNAINQISDKITREDSTFNESGLVFGAAWAAAVDAGIDMHMTAAGMIGFAGDLPYPQMLSEAERAVHFGLLSIERINDAVRRIIRVKLAMGLIHKYPTSPPPLWPSSLFANSSSARPTPGSAIEFDSCVGCETHRSIARAAVSKSLVLLKNRDGVLPLHNPARSSATVAAARARGGANG
;
A
#
# COMPACT_ATOMS: atom_id res chain seq x y z
N MET A 1 5.70 -13.14 11.96
CA MET A 1 6.39 -13.91 10.89
C MET A 1 6.89 -12.97 9.81
N ALA A 2 6.02 -12.40 8.97
CA ALA A 2 6.41 -11.51 7.85
C ALA A 2 7.41 -10.41 8.26
N ALA A 3 7.10 -9.60 9.27
CA ALA A 3 8.01 -8.55 9.74
C ALA A 3 9.41 -9.06 10.15
N ARG A 4 9.52 -10.26 10.73
CA ARG A 4 10.81 -10.85 11.11
C ARG A 4 11.63 -11.28 9.90
N GLU A 5 10.99 -11.91 8.92
CA GLU A 5 11.66 -12.30 7.68
C GLU A 5 12.07 -11.06 6.88
N SER A 6 11.19 -10.05 6.77
CA SER A 6 11.52 -8.79 6.12
C SER A 6 12.68 -8.06 6.80
N HIS A 7 12.70 -8.03 8.13
CA HIS A 7 13.81 -7.47 8.89
C HIS A 7 15.12 -8.23 8.66
N ALA A 8 15.06 -9.57 8.62
CA ALA A 8 16.20 -10.41 8.30
C ALA A 8 16.71 -10.19 6.85
N CYS A 9 15.86 -9.66 5.95
CA CYS A 9 16.25 -9.18 4.62
C CYS A 9 16.77 -7.73 4.60
N GLY A 10 16.90 -7.07 5.76
CA GLY A 10 17.31 -5.66 5.86
C GLY A 10 16.21 -4.65 5.56
N LEU A 11 14.94 -5.08 5.46
CA LEU A 11 13.79 -4.22 5.22
C LEU A 11 13.19 -3.72 6.54
N ASN A 12 12.64 -2.51 6.52
CA ASN A 12 12.01 -1.89 7.69
C ASN A 12 10.63 -1.27 7.38
N TRP A 13 10.12 -1.46 6.16
CA TRP A 13 8.82 -0.94 5.75
C TRP A 13 8.11 -1.97 4.89
N LEU A 14 6.93 -2.41 5.33
CA LEU A 14 6.10 -3.37 4.60
C LEU A 14 4.85 -2.69 4.07
N PHE A 15 4.58 -2.89 2.77
CA PHE A 15 3.36 -2.43 2.13
C PHE A 15 2.19 -3.38 2.40
N THR A 16 1.77 -3.45 3.66
CA THR A 16 0.72 -4.31 4.20
C THR A 16 0.11 -3.67 5.45
N PRO A 17 -1.17 -3.90 5.80
CA PRO A 17 -2.16 -4.77 5.13
C PRO A 17 -2.78 -4.19 3.86
N CYS A 18 -3.25 -5.08 2.96
CA CYS A 18 -4.24 -4.70 1.94
C CYS A 18 -5.64 -4.78 2.56
N VAL A 19 -6.29 -3.63 2.73
CA VAL A 19 -7.61 -3.48 3.35
C VAL A 19 -8.67 -3.03 2.34
N ALA A 20 -8.48 -3.42 1.08
CA ALA A 20 -9.54 -3.35 0.09
C ALA A 20 -10.75 -4.16 0.55
N VAL A 21 -11.95 -3.63 0.31
CA VAL A 21 -13.24 -4.32 0.54
C VAL A 21 -13.79 -4.66 -0.85
N PRO A 22 -13.57 -5.88 -1.38
CA PRO A 22 -13.95 -6.22 -2.74
C PRO A 22 -15.47 -6.39 -2.85
N HIS A 23 -16.12 -5.62 -3.72
CA HIS A 23 -17.55 -5.78 -4.02
C HIS A 23 -17.80 -6.56 -5.31
N ASP A 24 -16.79 -6.71 -6.16
CA ASP A 24 -16.89 -7.44 -7.42
C ASP A 24 -15.76 -8.47 -7.56
N LEU A 25 -16.12 -9.75 -7.46
CA LEU A 25 -15.18 -10.88 -7.53
C LEU A 25 -14.46 -11.02 -8.88
N ARG A 26 -14.87 -10.25 -9.90
CA ARG A 26 -14.15 -10.16 -11.18
C ARG A 26 -12.90 -9.30 -11.09
N TRP A 27 -12.74 -8.51 -10.01
CA TRP A 27 -11.55 -7.71 -9.80
C TRP A 27 -10.35 -8.62 -9.56
N GLY A 28 -9.29 -8.43 -10.37
CA GLY A 28 -8.11 -9.30 -10.37
C GLY A 28 -7.36 -9.35 -9.03
N ARG A 29 -7.62 -8.40 -8.12
CA ARG A 29 -6.99 -8.29 -6.80
C ARG A 29 -7.95 -8.63 -5.65
N THR A 30 -9.11 -9.24 -5.95
CA THR A 30 -10.10 -9.67 -4.95
C THR A 30 -9.47 -10.48 -3.80
N TYR A 31 -8.50 -11.34 -4.11
CA TYR A 31 -7.84 -12.20 -3.12
C TYR A 31 -6.91 -11.44 -2.16
N GLU A 32 -6.57 -10.19 -2.44
CA GLU A 32 -5.74 -9.36 -1.57
C GLU A 32 -6.56 -8.77 -0.40
N GLY A 33 -7.86 -8.53 -0.61
CA GLY A 33 -8.77 -8.08 0.43
C GLY A 33 -9.20 -9.24 1.35
N PHE A 34 -9.30 -8.98 2.65
CA PHE A 34 -9.65 -10.03 3.61
C PHE A 34 -11.09 -10.54 3.51
N SER A 35 -12.03 -9.68 3.12
CA SER A 35 -13.46 -9.97 3.07
C SER A 35 -14.21 -8.89 2.28
N GLU A 36 -15.43 -9.19 1.85
CA GLU A 36 -16.42 -8.18 1.45
C GLU A 36 -17.04 -7.46 2.66
N ASP A 37 -16.85 -7.98 3.88
CA ASP A 37 -17.32 -7.36 5.13
C ASP A 37 -16.26 -6.40 5.70
N VAL A 38 -16.61 -5.11 5.69
CA VAL A 38 -15.77 -4.00 6.17
C VAL A 38 -15.28 -4.17 7.62
N SER A 39 -16.09 -4.79 8.49
CA SER A 39 -15.74 -5.01 9.90
C SER A 39 -14.66 -6.08 10.06
N ILE A 40 -14.73 -7.14 9.25
CA ILE A 40 -13.72 -8.20 9.20
C ILE A 40 -12.40 -7.62 8.65
N VAL A 41 -12.48 -6.84 7.57
CA VAL A 41 -11.32 -6.19 6.97
C VAL A 41 -10.61 -5.28 7.97
N GLY A 42 -11.35 -4.41 8.66
CA GLY A 42 -10.78 -3.52 9.68
C GLY A 42 -10.15 -4.29 10.85
N SER A 43 -10.82 -5.34 11.35
CA SER A 43 -10.30 -6.15 12.47
C SER A 43 -9.02 -6.89 12.10
N LEU A 44 -8.96 -7.51 10.92
CA LEU A 44 -7.77 -8.26 10.47
C LEU A 44 -6.63 -7.32 10.08
N GLY A 45 -6.95 -6.21 9.42
CA GLY A 45 -5.97 -5.17 9.09
C GLY A 45 -5.30 -4.59 10.34
N ALA A 46 -6.08 -4.26 11.38
CA ALA A 46 -5.53 -3.77 12.65
C ALA A 46 -4.61 -4.81 13.31
N ALA A 47 -5.01 -6.09 13.31
CA ALA A 47 -4.18 -7.17 13.84
C ALA A 47 -2.86 -7.30 13.08
N GLU A 48 -2.86 -7.13 11.76
CA GLU A 48 -1.64 -7.15 10.95
C GLU A 48 -0.75 -5.93 11.23
N VAL A 49 -1.32 -4.72 11.34
CA VAL A 49 -0.57 -3.51 11.73
C VAL A 49 0.13 -3.72 13.07
N ILE A 50 -0.57 -4.23 14.09
CA ILE A 50 0.03 -4.56 15.39
C ILE A 50 1.13 -5.60 15.23
N GLY A 51 0.88 -6.66 14.47
CA GLY A 51 1.85 -7.73 14.21
C GLY A 51 3.10 -7.24 13.49
N VAL A 52 3.00 -6.26 12.61
CA VAL A 52 4.11 -5.68 11.87
C VAL A 52 4.91 -4.69 12.72
N GLN A 53 4.22 -3.77 13.42
CA GLN A 53 4.88 -2.63 14.08
C GLN A 53 5.27 -2.89 15.54
N SER A 54 4.69 -3.89 16.22
CA SER A 54 5.01 -4.21 17.63
C SER A 54 6.25 -5.10 17.79
N GLN A 55 7.15 -5.07 16.82
CA GLN A 55 8.39 -5.84 16.86
C GLN A 55 9.45 -5.12 17.71
N ALA A 56 10.43 -5.89 18.21
CA ALA A 56 11.57 -5.32 18.93
C ALA A 56 12.57 -4.57 18.02
N PHE A 57 12.29 -4.51 16.71
CA PHE A 57 13.09 -3.89 15.68
C PHE A 57 12.25 -2.90 14.84
N PRO A 58 12.89 -1.96 14.13
CA PRO A 58 12.21 -0.92 13.37
C PRO A 58 11.39 -1.53 12.23
N MET A 59 10.07 -1.36 12.26
CA MET A 59 9.18 -1.80 11.19
C MET A 59 7.96 -0.88 11.09
N ALA A 60 7.63 -0.47 9.86
CA ALA A 60 6.39 0.26 9.55
C ALA A 60 5.45 -0.61 8.71
N ALA A 61 4.15 -0.54 9.04
CA ALA A 61 3.07 -1.06 8.21
C ALA A 61 2.55 0.05 7.28
N CYS A 62 1.98 -0.34 6.14
CA CYS A 62 1.34 0.55 5.20
C CYS A 62 -0.05 0.03 4.82
N ALA A 63 -1.09 0.67 5.33
CA ALA A 63 -2.46 0.34 4.94
C ALA A 63 -2.69 0.74 3.48
N LYS A 64 -3.23 -0.19 2.67
CA LYS A 64 -3.43 0.05 1.23
C LYS A 64 -4.73 -0.54 0.68
N HIS A 65 -5.33 0.00 -0.37
CA HIS A 65 -4.97 1.27 -1.04
C HIS A 65 -6.06 2.31 -0.76
N TRP A 66 -5.68 3.45 -0.19
CA TRP A 66 -6.58 4.52 0.21
C TRP A 66 -7.09 5.27 -1.03
N VAL A 67 -8.37 5.22 -1.39
CA VAL A 67 -9.45 4.40 -0.84
C VAL A 67 -10.42 3.97 -1.96
N GLY A 68 -11.12 2.85 -1.81
CA GLY A 68 -12.19 2.44 -2.73
C GLY A 68 -11.72 1.63 -3.96
N ASP A 69 -10.50 1.10 -3.95
CA ASP A 69 -9.99 0.20 -4.99
C ASP A 69 -10.84 -1.07 -5.17
N GLY A 70 -11.38 -1.63 -4.09
CA GLY A 70 -12.28 -2.78 -4.12
C GLY A 70 -13.71 -2.49 -4.61
N GLY A 71 -14.06 -1.22 -4.83
CA GLY A 71 -15.41 -0.76 -5.19
C GLY A 71 -15.52 -0.15 -6.58
N THR A 72 -14.58 -0.43 -7.48
CA THR A 72 -14.60 0.12 -8.84
C THR A 72 -15.75 -0.45 -9.68
N SER A 73 -16.25 0.35 -10.62
CA SER A 73 -17.35 -0.04 -11.50
C SER A 73 -16.87 -0.83 -12.70
N TYR A 74 -17.63 -1.84 -13.10
CA TYR A 74 -17.31 -2.67 -14.26
C TYR A 74 -17.17 -1.83 -15.54
N GLY A 75 -16.11 -2.08 -16.30
CA GLY A 75 -15.82 -1.39 -17.55
C GLY A 75 -15.09 -0.05 -17.38
N THR A 76 -14.74 0.32 -16.14
CA THR A 76 -13.96 1.55 -15.85
C THR A 76 -12.48 1.28 -15.62
N GLY A 77 -12.07 0.00 -15.57
CA GLY A 77 -10.70 -0.40 -15.32
C GLY A 77 -9.71 0.15 -16.34
N THR A 78 -8.45 0.32 -15.91
CA THR A 78 -7.37 0.72 -16.82
C THR A 78 -6.94 -0.47 -17.64
N ASP A 79 -6.95 -0.35 -18.96
CA ASP A 79 -6.47 -1.42 -19.82
C ASP A 79 -4.94 -1.51 -19.75
N LEU A 80 -4.45 -2.59 -19.14
CA LEU A 80 -3.04 -2.89 -19.05
C LEU A 80 -2.57 -3.75 -20.23
N PHE A 81 -3.28 -3.73 -21.36
CA PHE A 81 -2.93 -4.47 -22.58
C PHE A 81 -1.43 -4.39 -22.94
N PHE A 82 -0.81 -3.21 -22.82
CA PHE A 82 0.62 -3.04 -23.07
C PHE A 82 1.51 -3.92 -22.18
N PHE A 83 1.08 -4.24 -20.96
CA PHE A 83 1.77 -5.11 -20.02
C PHE A 83 1.34 -6.57 -20.13
N THR A 84 0.07 -6.82 -20.45
CA THR A 84 -0.54 -8.14 -20.32
C THR A 84 -0.79 -8.86 -21.65
N GLY A 85 -0.67 -8.17 -22.78
CA GLY A 85 -0.94 -8.70 -24.13
C GLY A 85 -2.41 -9.09 -24.37
N ALA A 86 -3.30 -8.70 -23.46
CA ALA A 86 -4.74 -8.98 -23.50
C ALA A 86 -5.50 -7.82 -22.83
N PRO A 87 -6.73 -7.49 -23.26
CA PRO A 87 -7.56 -6.51 -22.59
C PRO A 87 -7.77 -6.95 -21.14
N THR A 88 -7.24 -6.17 -20.19
CA THR A 88 -7.28 -6.53 -18.75
C THR A 88 -8.04 -5.51 -17.91
N GLY A 89 -8.34 -4.34 -18.48
CA GLY A 89 -8.98 -3.21 -17.81
C GLY A 89 -10.48 -3.34 -17.60
N VAL A 90 -10.92 -4.31 -16.81
CA VAL A 90 -12.35 -4.46 -16.49
C VAL A 90 -12.70 -3.66 -15.23
N LEU A 91 -11.92 -3.84 -14.17
CA LEU A 91 -12.17 -3.25 -12.85
C LEU A 91 -10.92 -2.63 -12.23
N ASP A 92 -9.74 -3.22 -12.49
CA ASP A 92 -8.52 -2.79 -11.82
C ASP A 92 -8.16 -1.35 -12.18
N GLN A 93 -7.82 -0.55 -11.16
CA GLN A 93 -7.52 0.88 -11.28
C GLN A 93 -8.66 1.71 -11.90
N GLY A 94 -9.89 1.20 -11.82
CA GLY A 94 -11.09 1.84 -12.38
C GLY A 94 -11.64 2.97 -11.53
N ASP A 95 -12.91 3.30 -11.75
CA ASP A 95 -13.63 4.38 -11.07
C ASP A 95 -14.62 3.82 -10.05
N ALA A 96 -14.47 4.21 -8.80
CA ALA A 96 -15.43 3.97 -7.74
C ALA A 96 -16.54 5.02 -7.85
N VAL A 97 -17.66 4.63 -8.47
CA VAL A 97 -18.82 5.51 -8.68
C VAL A 97 -19.80 5.33 -7.53
N MET A 98 -19.69 6.19 -6.52
CA MET A 98 -20.52 6.13 -5.32
C MET A 98 -20.55 7.48 -4.61
N ASP A 99 -21.60 7.72 -3.83
CA ASP A 99 -21.63 8.88 -2.94
C ASP A 99 -20.64 8.74 -1.78
N GLU A 100 -20.37 9.85 -1.10
CA GLU A 100 -19.40 9.87 -0.02
C GLU A 100 -19.85 9.04 1.20
N ALA A 101 -21.16 8.95 1.46
CA ALA A 101 -21.69 8.17 2.56
C ALA A 101 -21.42 6.67 2.37
N ALA A 102 -21.58 6.17 1.13
CA ALA A 102 -21.21 4.83 0.74
C ALA A 102 -19.71 4.61 0.79
N LEU A 103 -18.89 5.52 0.23
CA LEU A 103 -17.42 5.44 0.30
C LEU A 103 -16.95 5.32 1.76
N ARG A 104 -17.54 6.13 2.65
CA ARG A 104 -17.20 6.13 4.07
C ARG A 104 -17.58 4.83 4.77
N ARG A 105 -18.82 4.38 4.57
CA ARG A 105 -19.36 3.17 5.19
C ARG A 105 -18.63 1.92 4.73
N ASP A 106 -18.34 1.83 3.42
CA ASP A 106 -17.93 0.57 2.81
C ASP A 106 -16.41 0.47 2.64
N HIS A 107 -15.68 1.58 2.51
CA HIS A 107 -14.25 1.56 2.21
C HIS A 107 -13.38 2.35 3.21
N VAL A 108 -13.84 3.49 3.72
CA VAL A 108 -13.07 4.26 4.73
C VAL A 108 -13.13 3.58 6.10
N ALA A 109 -14.29 3.02 6.48
CA ALA A 109 -14.48 2.39 7.78
C ALA A 109 -13.49 1.23 8.04
N ALA A 110 -13.00 0.56 6.99
CA ALA A 110 -11.96 -0.45 7.09
C ALA A 110 -10.63 0.08 7.65
N TYR A 111 -10.33 1.38 7.50
CA TYR A 111 -9.06 1.98 7.94
C TYR A 111 -9.08 2.45 9.40
N LEU A 112 -10.25 2.75 9.96
CA LEU A 112 -10.34 3.34 11.31
C LEU A 112 -9.66 2.47 12.39
N PRO A 113 -9.89 1.13 12.44
CA PRO A 113 -9.20 0.29 13.42
C PRO A 113 -7.68 0.23 13.22
N LEU A 114 -7.19 0.46 11.99
CA LEU A 114 -5.75 0.48 11.70
C LEU A 114 -5.11 1.78 12.21
N PHE A 115 -5.82 2.90 12.11
CA PHE A 115 -5.38 4.17 12.69
C PHE A 115 -5.36 4.10 14.21
N ASP A 116 -6.38 3.50 14.83
CA ASP A 116 -6.39 3.22 16.28
C ASP A 116 -5.24 2.30 16.70
N ALA A 117 -4.85 1.35 15.84
CA ALA A 117 -3.69 0.49 16.02
C ALA A 117 -2.33 1.20 15.76
N GLY A 118 -2.36 2.49 15.39
CA GLY A 118 -1.17 3.30 15.17
C GLY A 118 -0.45 3.04 13.85
N CYS A 119 -1.16 2.67 12.79
CA CYS A 119 -0.57 2.46 11.46
C CYS A 119 0.24 3.69 11.03
N LEU A 120 1.51 3.49 10.63
CA LEU A 120 2.44 4.59 10.39
C LEU A 120 2.33 5.17 8.98
N THR A 121 1.93 4.37 7.99
CA THR A 121 1.88 4.83 6.59
C THR A 121 0.60 4.37 5.88
N VAL A 122 0.20 5.11 4.85
CA VAL A 122 -0.93 4.80 3.97
C VAL A 122 -0.47 4.90 2.53
N MET A 123 -0.88 3.96 1.68
CA MET A 123 -0.63 4.02 0.24
C MET A 123 -1.90 4.45 -0.49
N ALA A 124 -1.82 5.49 -1.32
CA ALA A 124 -2.95 5.96 -2.11
C ALA A 124 -3.27 5.02 -3.29
N SER A 125 -4.55 4.80 -3.56
CA SER A 125 -5.08 3.94 -4.63
C SER A 125 -4.94 4.57 -6.02
N TYR A 126 -4.64 3.74 -7.03
CA TYR A 126 -4.71 4.12 -8.44
C TYR A 126 -6.12 4.51 -8.91
N SER A 127 -7.15 4.01 -8.23
CA SER A 127 -8.53 4.15 -8.65
C SER A 127 -8.97 5.61 -8.64
N SER A 128 -10.01 5.89 -9.43
CA SER A 128 -10.71 7.17 -9.35
C SER A 128 -11.88 7.07 -8.39
N TRP A 129 -12.34 8.21 -7.88
CA TRP A 129 -13.64 8.34 -7.22
C TRP A 129 -14.44 9.39 -7.98
N ASN A 130 -15.59 8.98 -8.52
CA ASN A 130 -16.46 9.80 -9.37
C ASN A 130 -15.67 10.55 -10.48
N GLY A 131 -14.77 9.84 -11.17
CA GLY A 131 -13.97 10.32 -12.31
C GLY A 131 -12.63 10.99 -11.94
N GLY A 132 -12.43 11.38 -10.69
CA GLY A 132 -11.20 12.03 -10.21
C GLY A 132 -10.17 11.03 -9.68
N LYS A 133 -8.93 11.06 -10.18
CA LYS A 133 -7.84 10.18 -9.70
C LYS A 133 -7.47 10.51 -8.26
N LEU A 134 -7.33 9.47 -7.42
CA LEU A 134 -7.07 9.63 -6.00
C LEU A 134 -5.75 10.33 -5.68
N HIS A 135 -4.68 10.07 -6.44
CA HIS A 135 -3.37 10.69 -6.22
C HIS A 135 -3.35 12.22 -6.37
N VAL A 136 -4.37 12.85 -6.98
CA VAL A 136 -4.56 14.31 -7.00
C VAL A 136 -5.84 14.77 -6.29
N ASN A 137 -6.51 13.88 -5.56
CA ASN A 137 -7.75 14.22 -4.87
C ASN A 137 -7.45 14.80 -3.47
N LYS A 138 -7.34 16.13 -3.41
CA LYS A 138 -7.06 16.86 -2.16
C LYS A 138 -8.11 16.65 -1.07
N TYR A 139 -9.37 16.44 -1.46
CA TYR A 139 -10.43 16.12 -0.53
C TYR A 139 -10.17 14.80 0.19
N LEU A 140 -9.92 13.72 -0.55
CA LEU A 140 -9.73 12.39 0.05
C LEU A 140 -8.38 12.24 0.75
N LEU A 141 -7.32 12.86 0.24
CA LEU A 141 -5.95 12.72 0.78
C LEU A 141 -5.62 13.69 1.92
N THR A 142 -6.14 14.91 1.86
CA THR A 142 -5.86 15.93 2.89
C THR A 142 -7.06 16.14 3.80
N HIS A 143 -8.19 16.61 3.26
CA HIS A 143 -9.35 16.98 4.09
C HIS A 143 -9.91 15.79 4.88
N LEU A 144 -10.16 14.66 4.21
CA LEU A 144 -10.68 13.47 4.87
C LEU A 144 -9.58 12.74 5.67
N LEU A 145 -8.53 12.27 5.01
CA LEU A 145 -7.54 11.41 5.67
C LEU A 145 -6.73 12.14 6.75
N LYS A 146 -6.12 13.28 6.42
CA LYS A 146 -5.16 13.96 7.31
C LYS A 146 -5.83 14.87 8.33
N GLU A 147 -6.85 15.62 7.90
CA GLU A 147 -7.50 16.63 8.75
C GLU A 147 -8.66 16.04 9.56
N GLU A 148 -9.66 15.43 8.90
CA GLU A 148 -10.85 14.91 9.55
C GLU A 148 -10.57 13.65 10.38
N LEU A 149 -9.90 12.65 9.79
CA LEU A 149 -9.53 11.41 10.48
C LEU A 149 -8.26 11.55 11.31
N GLY A 150 -7.55 12.67 11.19
CA GLY A 150 -6.36 12.96 12.00
C GLY A 150 -5.15 12.08 11.68
N PHE A 151 -5.07 11.49 10.48
CA PHE A 151 -3.92 10.66 10.11
C PHE A 151 -2.63 11.50 10.05
N ASP A 152 -1.76 11.29 11.03
CA ASP A 152 -0.51 12.04 11.19
C ASP A 152 0.73 11.31 10.64
N GLY A 153 0.50 10.15 9.99
CA GLY A 153 1.53 9.34 9.36
C GLY A 153 1.94 9.83 7.97
N LEU A 154 2.63 8.95 7.23
CA LEU A 154 3.12 9.19 5.88
C LEU A 154 2.16 8.67 4.82
N VAL A 155 1.80 9.49 3.83
CA VAL A 155 1.08 9.03 2.63
C VAL A 155 2.05 8.82 1.47
N VAL A 156 2.11 7.61 0.94
CA VAL A 156 2.93 7.24 -0.21
C VAL A 156 2.05 7.02 -1.46
N SER A 157 2.53 7.37 -2.65
CA SER A 157 1.85 6.95 -3.88
C SER A 157 1.99 5.45 -4.10
N ASP A 158 1.13 4.89 -4.94
CA ASP A 158 1.40 3.57 -5.54
C ASP A 158 2.46 3.73 -6.65
N TYR A 159 2.93 2.61 -7.19
CA TYR A 159 4.04 2.52 -8.11
C TYR A 159 3.82 3.34 -9.39
N ASN A 160 4.63 4.37 -9.64
CA ASN A 160 4.53 5.23 -10.83
C ASN A 160 3.13 5.84 -11.06
N ALA A 161 2.30 5.95 -10.01
CA ALA A 161 0.93 6.45 -10.16
C ALA A 161 0.86 7.89 -10.68
N ILE A 162 1.95 8.66 -10.51
CA ILE A 162 2.09 10.01 -11.04
C ILE A 162 2.02 10.04 -12.57
N ASN A 163 2.50 9.00 -13.26
CA ASN A 163 2.44 8.96 -14.72
C ASN A 163 0.99 8.89 -15.24
N GLN A 164 0.08 8.25 -14.49
CA GLN A 164 -1.36 8.23 -14.86
C GLN A 164 -2.05 9.59 -14.69
N ILE A 165 -1.43 10.49 -13.93
CA ILE A 165 -1.90 11.88 -13.75
C ILE A 165 -1.30 12.78 -14.82
N SER A 166 -0.01 12.60 -15.14
CA SER A 166 0.70 13.32 -16.21
C SER A 166 -0.07 13.30 -17.53
N ASP A 167 -0.59 12.13 -17.92
CA ASP A 167 -1.38 11.97 -19.15
C ASP A 167 -2.71 12.75 -19.10
N LYS A 168 -3.32 12.92 -17.93
CA LYS A 168 -4.52 13.76 -17.79
C LYS A 168 -4.18 15.25 -17.85
N ILE A 169 -3.13 15.67 -17.14
CA ILE A 169 -2.67 17.07 -17.14
C ILE A 169 -2.31 17.54 -18.55
N THR A 170 -1.60 16.71 -19.34
CA THR A 170 -1.28 17.05 -20.74
C THR A 170 -2.49 17.21 -21.64
N ARG A 171 -3.57 16.46 -21.39
CA ARG A 171 -4.80 16.52 -22.20
C ARG A 171 -5.66 17.72 -21.85
N GLU A 172 -5.62 18.15 -20.59
CA GLU A 172 -6.45 19.25 -20.07
C GLU A 172 -5.77 20.61 -20.16
N ASP A 173 -4.43 20.66 -20.15
CA ASP A 173 -3.65 21.90 -20.20
C ASP A 173 -2.41 21.80 -21.11
N SER A 174 -2.51 22.41 -22.30
CA SER A 174 -1.45 22.39 -23.31
C SER A 174 -0.20 23.20 -22.91
N THR A 175 -0.29 24.08 -21.92
CA THR A 175 0.84 24.92 -21.49
C THR A 175 1.97 24.11 -20.85
N PHE A 176 1.64 23.01 -20.16
CA PHE A 176 2.63 22.09 -19.58
C PHE A 176 3.32 21.22 -20.63
N ASN A 177 2.63 20.92 -21.73
CA ASN A 177 3.20 20.19 -22.85
C ASN A 177 4.24 21.04 -23.59
N GLU A 178 3.92 22.32 -23.84
CA GLU A 178 4.83 23.27 -24.50
C GLU A 178 6.07 23.61 -23.66
N SER A 179 5.93 23.62 -22.33
CA SER A 179 7.03 23.91 -21.39
C SER A 179 7.88 22.69 -21.00
N GLY A 180 7.45 21.47 -21.37
CA GLY A 180 8.13 20.23 -20.99
C GLY A 180 8.24 20.05 -19.46
N LEU A 181 7.18 20.42 -18.72
CA LEU A 181 7.09 20.32 -17.25
C LEU A 181 5.94 19.40 -16.81
N VAL A 182 5.55 18.47 -17.68
CA VAL A 182 4.39 17.60 -17.46
C VAL A 182 4.54 16.79 -16.18
N PHE A 183 5.69 16.15 -15.97
CA PHE A 183 5.92 15.34 -14.80
C PHE A 183 6.03 16.22 -13.54
N GLY A 184 6.73 17.34 -13.61
CA GLY A 184 6.86 18.30 -12.50
C GLY A 184 5.52 18.85 -12.04
N ALA A 185 4.61 19.16 -12.96
CA ALA A 185 3.24 19.58 -12.65
C ALA A 185 2.42 18.44 -12.01
N ALA A 186 2.50 17.22 -12.54
CA ALA A 186 1.82 16.06 -11.97
C ALA A 186 2.33 15.71 -10.56
N TRP A 187 3.64 15.78 -10.38
CA TRP A 187 4.31 15.63 -9.09
C TRP A 187 3.81 16.69 -8.11
N ALA A 188 3.86 17.97 -8.47
CA ALA A 188 3.40 19.07 -7.62
C ALA A 188 1.91 18.94 -7.25
N ALA A 189 1.05 18.61 -8.21
CA ALA A 189 -0.38 18.41 -7.97
C ALA A 189 -0.64 17.28 -6.97
N ALA A 190 0.10 16.17 -7.06
CA ALA A 190 -0.04 15.07 -6.13
C ALA A 190 0.48 15.41 -4.72
N VAL A 191 1.61 16.13 -4.61
CA VAL A 191 2.11 16.60 -3.31
C VAL A 191 1.16 17.62 -2.67
N ASP A 192 0.60 18.53 -3.46
CA ASP A 192 -0.41 19.50 -3.00
C ASP A 192 -1.71 18.82 -2.54
N ALA A 193 -2.13 17.76 -3.24
CA ALA A 193 -3.29 16.96 -2.84
C ALA A 193 -3.06 16.22 -1.53
N GLY A 194 -1.82 15.87 -1.19
CA GLY A 194 -1.47 15.28 0.10
C GLY A 194 -0.58 14.03 0.01
N ILE A 195 -0.01 13.69 -1.14
CA ILE A 195 1.07 12.69 -1.19
C ILE A 195 2.32 13.26 -0.52
N ASP A 196 2.96 12.48 0.34
CA ASP A 196 4.17 12.89 1.06
C ASP A 196 5.44 12.26 0.47
N MET A 197 5.31 11.07 -0.13
CA MET A 197 6.40 10.36 -0.78
C MET A 197 5.92 9.72 -2.09
N HIS A 198 6.66 9.95 -3.18
CA HIS A 198 6.39 9.31 -4.45
C HIS A 198 7.14 7.98 -4.57
N MET A 199 6.39 6.94 -4.91
CA MET A 199 6.95 5.67 -5.34
C MET A 199 7.13 5.68 -6.86
N THR A 200 8.37 5.60 -7.30
CA THR A 200 8.71 5.67 -8.71
C THR A 200 9.93 4.83 -9.04
N ALA A 201 9.96 4.23 -10.23
CA ALA A 201 11.11 3.50 -10.75
C ALA A 201 11.98 4.41 -11.63
N ALA A 202 12.64 5.37 -10.99
CA ALA A 202 13.51 6.29 -11.70
C ALA A 202 14.64 5.53 -12.44
N GLY A 203 14.55 5.47 -13.77
CA GLY A 203 15.60 4.92 -14.64
C GLY A 203 15.67 3.39 -14.80
N MET A 204 14.62 2.61 -14.49
CA MET A 204 14.56 1.24 -15.02
C MET A 204 14.24 1.30 -16.51
N ILE A 205 15.31 1.18 -17.31
CA ILE A 205 15.34 1.18 -18.79
C ILE A 205 14.15 0.41 -19.36
N GLY A 206 13.27 1.10 -20.11
CA GLY A 206 12.34 0.49 -21.05
C GLY A 206 10.90 0.26 -20.57
N PHE A 207 10.54 0.60 -19.33
CA PHE A 207 9.15 0.53 -18.87
C PHE A 207 8.49 1.92 -18.93
N ALA A 208 7.59 2.10 -19.90
CA ALA A 208 6.59 3.17 -20.01
C ALA A 208 6.88 4.51 -19.29
N GLY A 209 7.62 5.41 -19.96
CA GLY A 209 7.52 6.86 -19.69
C GLY A 209 8.21 7.41 -18.44
N ASP A 210 8.93 6.60 -17.66
CA ASP A 210 9.65 7.10 -16.48
C ASP A 210 10.86 7.96 -16.87
N LEU A 211 10.91 9.17 -16.32
CA LEU A 211 12.09 10.01 -16.40
C LEU A 211 13.23 9.40 -15.56
N PRO A 212 14.50 9.45 -16.02
CA PRO A 212 15.65 9.18 -15.17
C PRO A 212 15.62 10.03 -13.89
N TYR A 213 16.13 9.49 -12.77
CA TYR A 213 16.11 10.18 -11.48
C TYR A 213 16.59 11.64 -11.51
N PRO A 214 17.71 11.99 -12.20
CA PRO A 214 18.15 13.38 -12.28
C PRO A 214 17.14 14.30 -12.99
N GLN A 215 16.41 13.78 -13.97
CA GLN A 215 15.39 14.55 -14.68
C GLN A 215 14.15 14.73 -13.81
N MET A 216 13.70 13.69 -13.10
CA MET A 216 12.61 13.79 -12.13
C MET A 216 12.89 14.85 -11.06
N LEU A 217 14.12 14.86 -10.51
CA LEU A 217 14.53 15.84 -9.52
C LEU A 217 14.52 17.26 -10.10
N SER A 218 15.06 17.44 -11.31
CA SER A 218 15.04 18.71 -12.02
C SER A 218 13.62 19.21 -12.28
N GLU A 219 12.69 18.34 -12.65
CA GLU A 219 11.28 18.71 -12.83
C GLU A 219 10.61 19.14 -11.52
N ALA A 220 10.87 18.43 -10.42
CA ALA A 220 10.36 18.81 -9.11
C ALA A 220 10.92 20.17 -8.67
N GLU A 221 12.22 20.41 -8.83
CA GLU A 221 12.85 21.70 -8.53
C GLU A 221 12.26 22.84 -9.37
N ARG A 222 12.05 22.60 -10.67
CA ARG A 222 11.37 23.56 -11.57
C ARG A 222 9.95 23.83 -11.11
N ALA A 223 9.16 22.81 -10.76
CA ALA A 223 7.79 22.99 -10.29
C ALA A 223 7.73 23.89 -9.04
N VAL A 224 8.68 23.73 -8.11
CA VAL A 224 8.81 24.62 -6.95
C VAL A 224 9.23 26.04 -7.38
N HIS A 225 10.22 26.17 -8.27
CA HIS A 225 10.67 27.46 -8.78
C HIS A 225 9.54 28.25 -9.47
N PHE A 226 8.69 27.57 -10.23
CA PHE A 226 7.51 28.16 -10.88
C PHE A 226 6.32 28.39 -9.94
N GLY A 227 6.45 28.05 -8.65
CA GLY A 227 5.42 28.30 -7.65
C GLY A 227 4.22 27.35 -7.72
N LEU A 228 4.37 26.19 -8.38
CA LEU A 228 3.31 25.17 -8.46
C LEU A 228 3.09 24.45 -7.11
N LEU A 229 4.03 24.56 -6.18
CA LEU A 229 3.96 23.94 -4.86
C LEU A 229 4.57 24.87 -3.80
N SER A 230 3.87 25.04 -2.68
CA SER A 230 4.36 25.86 -1.57
C SER A 230 5.45 25.15 -0.77
N ILE A 231 6.40 25.93 -0.23
CA ILE A 231 7.45 25.38 0.65
C ILE A 231 6.86 24.82 1.95
N GLU A 232 5.73 25.37 2.40
CA GLU A 232 4.97 24.88 3.55
C GLU A 232 4.47 23.46 3.33
N ARG A 233 3.92 23.14 2.14
CA ARG A 233 3.45 21.80 1.80
C ARG A 233 4.61 20.80 1.72
N ILE A 234 5.73 21.20 1.12
CA ILE A 234 6.98 20.40 1.09
C ILE A 234 7.46 20.11 2.51
N ASN A 235 7.50 21.14 3.37
CA ASN A 235 7.92 20.99 4.76
C ASN A 235 6.99 20.04 5.54
N ASP A 236 5.68 20.06 5.30
CA ASP A 236 4.76 19.07 5.90
C ASP A 236 5.05 17.64 5.44
N ALA A 237 5.20 17.42 4.13
CA ALA A 237 5.54 16.11 3.58
C ALA A 237 6.85 15.57 4.18
N VAL A 238 7.90 16.39 4.21
CA VAL A 238 9.19 16.03 4.80
C VAL A 238 9.06 15.75 6.30
N ARG A 239 8.30 16.55 7.05
CA ARG A 239 8.04 16.31 8.49
C ARG A 239 7.39 14.94 8.72
N ARG A 240 6.43 14.53 7.90
CA ARG A 240 5.77 13.22 7.99
C ARG A 240 6.74 12.07 7.73
N ILE A 241 7.59 12.19 6.70
CA ILE A 241 8.66 11.21 6.43
C ILE A 241 9.60 11.08 7.64
N ILE A 242 10.08 12.21 8.16
CA ILE A 242 11.01 12.22 9.31
C ILE A 242 10.31 11.69 10.57
N ARG A 243 9.04 12.04 10.80
CA ARG A 243 8.24 11.56 11.92
C ARG A 243 8.14 10.04 11.92
N VAL A 244 7.81 9.41 10.79
CA VAL A 244 7.74 7.95 10.69
C VAL A 244 9.12 7.33 10.95
N LYS A 245 10.19 7.87 10.37
CA LYS A 245 11.55 7.39 10.63
C LYS A 245 11.96 7.53 12.11
N LEU A 246 11.54 8.59 12.78
CA LEU A 246 11.74 8.79 14.22
C LEU A 246 10.91 7.81 15.06
N ALA A 247 9.64 7.60 14.71
CA ALA A 247 8.75 6.66 15.38
C ALA A 247 9.27 5.22 15.32
N MET A 248 9.88 4.84 14.20
CA MET A 248 10.56 3.55 14.03
C MET A 248 11.93 3.48 14.74
N GLY A 249 12.48 4.62 15.18
CA GLY A 249 13.81 4.70 15.77
C GLY A 249 14.95 4.52 14.75
N LEU A 250 14.72 4.84 13.47
CA LEU A 250 15.74 4.84 12.41
C LEU A 250 16.63 6.09 12.44
N ILE A 251 16.14 7.17 13.04
CA ILE A 251 16.89 8.39 13.27
C ILE A 251 17.10 8.51 14.78
N HIS A 252 18.34 8.42 15.24
CA HIS A 252 18.68 8.73 16.62
C HIS A 252 18.66 10.25 16.80
N LYS A 253 17.98 10.75 17.84
CA LYS A 253 18.13 12.15 18.25
C LYS A 253 19.62 12.40 18.54
N TYR A 254 20.28 13.27 17.78
CA TYR A 254 21.41 14.01 18.36
C TYR A 254 20.85 14.97 19.43
N PRO A 255 21.59 15.18 20.54
CA PRO A 255 21.11 15.88 21.70
C PRO A 255 21.07 17.38 21.40
N THR A 256 19.96 18.03 21.71
CA THR A 256 19.88 19.37 22.32
C THR A 256 18.41 19.79 22.44
N SER A 257 17.85 19.45 23.60
CA SER A 257 16.64 20.03 24.20
C SER A 257 15.26 19.68 23.58
N PRO A 258 14.38 18.95 24.31
CA PRO A 258 13.00 18.69 23.91
C PRO A 258 12.04 19.84 24.30
N PRO A 259 10.95 20.12 23.55
CA PRO A 259 9.76 20.74 24.14
C PRO A 259 9.08 19.71 25.07
N PRO A 260 8.46 20.17 26.17
CA PRO A 260 8.08 19.32 27.29
C PRO A 260 6.77 18.56 27.04
N LEU A 261 6.60 17.47 27.78
CA LEU A 261 5.41 16.62 27.96
C LEU A 261 5.26 15.42 27.00
N TRP A 262 6.16 14.43 27.16
CA TRP A 262 5.78 13.02 27.03
C TRP A 262 6.52 12.21 28.11
N PRO A 263 5.85 11.34 28.88
CA PRO A 263 6.43 10.67 30.04
C PRO A 263 7.65 9.80 29.66
N SER A 264 8.68 9.87 30.50
CA SER A 264 10.02 9.28 30.31
C SER A 264 10.07 7.75 30.30
N SER A 265 8.94 7.07 30.47
CA SER A 265 8.86 5.60 30.52
C SER A 265 8.95 4.91 29.16
N LEU A 266 8.88 5.63 28.04
CA LEU A 266 9.01 5.05 26.69
C LEU A 266 10.46 4.93 26.20
N PHE A 267 11.45 5.44 26.93
CA PHE A 267 12.85 5.52 26.49
C PHE A 267 13.82 4.59 27.24
N ALA A 268 13.31 3.65 28.04
CA ALA A 268 14.13 2.79 28.89
C ALA A 268 14.85 1.62 28.18
N ASN A 269 14.88 1.56 26.84
CA ASN A 269 15.52 0.43 26.15
C ASN A 269 16.35 0.85 24.93
N SER A 270 17.39 1.66 25.16
CA SER A 270 18.50 1.83 24.23
C SER A 270 19.77 1.22 24.83
N SER A 271 19.78 -0.09 25.06
CA SER A 271 21.02 -0.84 25.31
C SER A 271 21.52 -1.47 24.03
N SER A 272 22.74 -1.07 23.66
CA SER A 272 23.72 -1.73 22.81
C SER A 272 23.59 -3.27 22.74
N ALA A 273 22.88 -3.76 21.72
CA ALA A 273 22.99 -5.13 21.14
C ALA A 273 21.89 -5.34 20.06
N ARG A 274 21.63 -4.36 19.18
CA ARG A 274 20.75 -4.66 18.04
C ARG A 274 21.54 -5.54 17.05
N PRO A 275 21.08 -6.76 16.71
CA PRO A 275 21.64 -7.52 15.61
C PRO A 275 21.68 -6.63 14.36
N THR A 276 22.76 -6.71 13.58
CA THR A 276 22.83 -6.01 12.30
C THR A 276 21.77 -6.59 11.38
N PRO A 277 20.70 -5.84 11.04
CA PRO A 277 19.65 -6.35 10.17
C PRO A 277 20.26 -6.76 8.83
N GLY A 278 19.86 -7.90 8.30
CA GLY A 278 20.41 -8.38 7.02
C GLY A 278 21.74 -9.13 7.12
N SER A 279 22.20 -9.51 8.32
CA SER A 279 23.34 -10.43 8.42
C SER A 279 22.97 -11.79 7.81
N ALA A 280 23.90 -12.41 7.07
CA ALA A 280 23.65 -13.72 6.44
C ALA A 280 23.18 -14.78 7.45
N ILE A 281 23.70 -14.72 8.69
CA ILE A 281 23.32 -15.63 9.79
C ILE A 281 21.86 -15.41 10.22
N GLU A 282 21.43 -14.15 10.36
CA GLU A 282 20.03 -13.84 10.70
C GLU A 282 19.09 -14.21 9.55
N PHE A 283 19.47 -13.97 8.30
CA PHE A 283 18.72 -14.38 7.13
C PHE A 283 18.51 -15.90 7.10
N ASP A 284 19.59 -16.67 7.14
CA ASP A 284 19.55 -18.15 7.01
C ASP A 284 18.79 -18.82 8.16
N SER A 285 18.84 -18.24 9.36
CA SER A 285 18.16 -18.79 10.54
C SER A 285 16.70 -18.35 10.68
N CYS A 286 16.30 -17.25 10.05
CA CYS A 286 14.95 -16.67 10.18
C CYS A 286 14.05 -16.97 8.98
N VAL A 287 14.54 -16.72 7.76
CA VAL A 287 13.72 -16.74 6.54
C VAL A 287 13.33 -18.16 6.16
N GLY A 288 12.04 -18.45 6.14
CA GLY A 288 11.54 -19.77 5.79
C GLY A 288 11.91 -20.87 6.80
N CYS A 289 12.22 -20.50 8.06
CA CYS A 289 12.50 -21.46 9.12
C CYS A 289 11.28 -22.33 9.47
N GLU A 290 11.52 -23.48 10.12
CA GLU A 290 10.45 -24.45 10.42
C GLU A 290 9.34 -23.88 11.31
N THR A 291 9.69 -23.00 12.26
CA THR A 291 8.72 -22.30 13.12
C THR A 291 7.75 -21.46 12.27
N HIS A 292 8.27 -20.70 11.30
CA HIS A 292 7.44 -19.91 10.40
C HIS A 292 6.59 -20.78 9.48
N ARG A 293 7.18 -21.85 8.91
CA ARG A 293 6.44 -22.84 8.10
C ARG A 293 5.32 -23.53 8.88
N SER A 294 5.52 -23.79 10.16
CA SER A 294 4.49 -24.35 11.05
C SER A 294 3.33 -23.38 11.27
N ILE A 295 3.61 -22.09 11.47
CA ILE A 295 2.58 -21.04 11.55
C ILE A 295 1.82 -20.94 10.22
N ALA A 296 2.55 -20.92 9.09
CA ALA A 296 1.95 -20.88 7.76
C ALA A 296 1.06 -22.10 7.49
N ARG A 297 1.51 -23.31 7.85
CA ARG A 297 0.71 -24.54 7.76
C ARG A 297 -0.55 -24.45 8.61
N ALA A 298 -0.47 -23.93 9.83
CA ALA A 298 -1.64 -23.72 10.68
C ALA A 298 -2.61 -22.69 10.09
N ALA A 299 -2.11 -21.62 9.48
CA ALA A 299 -2.94 -20.64 8.77
C ALA A 299 -3.66 -21.27 7.58
N VAL A 300 -2.95 -22.04 6.74
CA VAL A 300 -3.53 -22.80 5.63
C VAL A 300 -4.63 -23.73 6.13
N SER A 301 -4.38 -24.53 7.17
CA SER A 301 -5.39 -25.45 7.70
C SER A 301 -6.64 -24.73 8.22
N LYS A 302 -6.48 -23.55 8.83
CA LYS A 302 -7.60 -22.73 9.35
C LYS A 302 -8.34 -21.94 8.28
N SER A 303 -7.74 -21.71 7.11
CA SER A 303 -8.37 -20.97 6.02
C SER A 303 -9.19 -21.86 5.08
N LEU A 304 -9.08 -23.18 5.17
CA LEU A 304 -9.85 -24.10 4.32
C LEU A 304 -11.33 -24.06 4.69
N VAL A 305 -12.19 -23.81 3.70
CA VAL A 305 -13.65 -23.84 3.84
C VAL A 305 -14.21 -25.10 3.18
N LEU A 306 -14.78 -25.99 3.98
CA LEU A 306 -15.48 -27.18 3.48
C LEU A 306 -16.87 -26.81 2.97
N LEU A 307 -16.97 -26.52 1.67
CA LEU A 307 -18.24 -26.09 1.06
C LEU A 307 -19.28 -27.22 0.98
N LYS A 308 -18.84 -28.47 0.82
CA LYS A 308 -19.73 -29.62 0.66
C LYS A 308 -19.04 -30.92 1.12
N ASN A 309 -19.74 -31.72 1.92
CA ASN A 309 -19.30 -33.05 2.34
C ASN A 309 -20.47 -34.04 2.29
N ARG A 310 -20.92 -34.37 1.09
CA ARG A 310 -22.04 -35.30 0.89
C ARG A 310 -21.64 -36.69 1.38
N ASP A 311 -22.57 -37.38 2.03
CA ASP A 311 -22.44 -38.78 2.47
C ASP A 311 -21.24 -39.04 3.41
N GLY A 312 -20.70 -37.98 4.04
CA GLY A 312 -19.58 -38.10 4.98
C GLY A 312 -18.28 -38.58 4.35
N VAL A 313 -18.04 -38.30 3.06
CA VAL A 313 -16.85 -38.75 2.32
C VAL A 313 -15.55 -38.27 2.96
N LEU A 314 -15.53 -37.07 3.54
CA LEU A 314 -14.40 -36.57 4.33
C LEU A 314 -14.65 -36.76 5.83
N PRO A 315 -13.62 -37.11 6.63
CA PRO A 315 -12.23 -37.35 6.22
C PRO A 315 -12.04 -38.71 5.52
N LEU A 316 -11.07 -38.80 4.60
CA LEU A 316 -10.75 -40.07 3.92
C LEU A 316 -10.11 -41.05 4.91
N HIS A 317 -10.76 -42.20 5.15
CA HIS A 317 -10.29 -43.19 6.13
C HIS A 317 -9.16 -44.12 5.63
N ASN A 318 -8.71 -44.00 4.37
CA ASN A 318 -7.54 -44.73 3.83
C ASN A 318 -7.01 -44.11 2.51
N PRO A 319 -6.41 -42.91 2.53
CA PRO A 319 -6.03 -42.18 1.31
C PRO A 319 -4.96 -42.91 0.48
N ALA A 320 -4.06 -43.68 1.11
CA ALA A 320 -2.90 -44.29 0.44
C ALA A 320 -3.21 -45.52 -0.44
N ARG A 321 -4.40 -46.13 -0.32
CA ARG A 321 -4.72 -47.38 -1.06
C ARG A 321 -5.28 -47.15 -2.46
N SER A 322 -5.91 -46.01 -2.76
CA SER A 322 -6.54 -45.75 -4.07
C SER A 322 -6.85 -44.26 -4.34
N SER A 323 -5.93 -43.33 -4.05
CA SER A 323 -6.13 -41.91 -4.43
C SER A 323 -5.47 -41.59 -5.77
N ALA A 324 -6.22 -41.03 -6.71
CA ALA A 324 -5.66 -40.34 -7.87
C ALA A 324 -5.66 -38.83 -7.57
N THR A 325 -4.49 -38.19 -7.65
CA THR A 325 -4.41 -36.72 -7.60
C THR A 325 -4.50 -36.19 -9.01
N VAL A 326 -5.62 -35.57 -9.35
CA VAL A 326 -5.79 -34.83 -10.60
C VAL A 326 -5.84 -33.35 -10.24
N ALA A 327 -4.72 -32.66 -10.44
CA ALA A 327 -4.64 -31.22 -10.22
C ALA A 327 -4.59 -30.50 -11.57
N ALA A 328 -5.51 -29.58 -11.78
CA ALA A 328 -5.41 -28.58 -12.83
C ALA A 328 -5.39 -27.20 -12.18
N ALA A 329 -4.19 -26.64 -12.02
CA ALA A 329 -4.06 -25.24 -11.64
C ALA A 329 -4.30 -24.39 -12.89
N ARG A 330 -5.58 -24.10 -13.18
CA ARG A 330 -5.90 -23.12 -14.22
C ARG A 330 -5.77 -21.74 -13.57
N ALA A 331 -4.58 -21.15 -13.65
CA ALA A 331 -4.44 -19.71 -13.51
C ALA A 331 -5.30 -19.10 -14.63
N ARG A 332 -6.50 -18.61 -14.30
CA ARG A 332 -7.27 -17.80 -15.26
C ARG A 332 -6.63 -16.41 -15.30
N GLY A 333 -5.44 -16.35 -15.89
CA GLY A 333 -4.83 -15.16 -16.42
C GLY A 333 -4.54 -15.43 -17.90
N GLY A 334 -5.42 -14.93 -18.79
CA GLY A 334 -5.13 -14.80 -20.22
C GLY A 334 -5.33 -16.04 -21.10
N ALA A 335 -6.22 -15.87 -22.09
CA ALA A 335 -6.32 -16.57 -23.38
C ALA A 335 -6.67 -18.07 -23.41
N ASN A 336 -7.91 -18.37 -23.83
CA ASN A 336 -8.21 -19.46 -24.76
C ASN A 336 -9.54 -19.13 -25.45
N GLY A 337 -9.45 -18.85 -26.75
CA GLY A 337 -10.57 -18.50 -27.64
C GLY A 337 -10.14 -17.45 -28.64
#